data_AF-A0A4T0IQU9-F1
#
_entry.id   AF-A0A4T0IQU9-F1
#
_cell.length_a   1.000
_cell.length_b   1.000
_cell.length_c   1.000
_cell.angle_alpha   90.00
_cell.angle_beta   90.00
_cell.angle_gamma   90.00
#
_symmetry.space_group_name_H-M   'P 1'
#
loop_
_entity.id
_entity.type
_entity.pdbx_description
1 polymer ?
#
loop_
_entity_poly.entity_id
_entity_poly.type
_entity_poly.pdbx_seq_one_letter_code
_entity_poly.pdbx_strand_id
1 'polypeptide(L)'
;MMRSPASIFDELVSRMPLLTPEVIHRPPLCAAIDGVESAHIRCILQLLNDDFQGCQETISLYHGNDNLLKYMKAVCLRRMLDFEASSAIFEELHKEKYPLIDEIYKRPLTYDKFLDKVVELEIRDNSAMRYNLEAIQFSELKILYKHALLA
;
A
#
# COMPACT_ATOMS: atom_id res chain seq x y z
N MET A 1 3.30 25.33 10.36
CA MET A 1 1.91 24.84 10.33
C MET A 1 1.97 23.36 10.01
N MET A 2 1.50 22.47 10.88
CA MET A 2 1.47 21.03 10.56
C MET A 2 0.43 20.78 9.47
N ARG A 3 0.79 19.96 8.48
CA ARG A 3 -0.15 19.56 7.42
C ARG A 3 -1.13 18.55 7.99
N SER A 4 -2.40 18.63 7.59
CA SER A 4 -3.37 17.61 7.98
C SER A 4 -3.11 16.31 7.20
N PRO A 5 -3.38 15.12 7.79
CA PRO A 5 -3.21 13.85 7.07
C PRO A 5 -4.02 13.79 5.76
N ALA A 6 -5.22 14.37 5.72
CA ALA A 6 -6.03 14.49 4.51
C ALA A 6 -5.32 15.31 3.43
N SER A 7 -4.72 16.46 3.79
CA SER A 7 -3.98 17.28 2.82
C SER A 7 -2.72 16.61 2.28
N ILE A 8 -2.10 15.72 3.05
CA ILE A 8 -0.95 14.92 2.60
C ILE A 8 -1.45 13.82 1.66
N PHE A 9 -2.53 13.13 2.03
CA PHE A 9 -3.17 12.11 1.21
C PHE A 9 -3.60 12.64 -0.17
N ASP A 10 -4.32 13.77 -0.20
CA ASP A 10 -4.79 14.38 -1.45
C ASP A 10 -3.61 14.77 -2.36
N GLU A 11 -2.53 15.28 -1.79
CA GLU A 11 -1.33 15.57 -2.57
C GLU A 11 -0.72 14.30 -3.14
N LEU A 12 -0.50 13.26 -2.35
CA LEU A 12 0.07 11.99 -2.81
C LEU A 12 -0.81 11.31 -3.87
N VAL A 13 -2.13 11.33 -3.68
CA VAL A 13 -3.12 10.82 -4.65
C VAL A 13 -3.04 11.60 -5.96
N SER A 14 -2.84 12.92 -5.93
CA SER A 14 -2.66 13.74 -7.14
C SER A 14 -1.37 13.45 -7.91
N ARG A 15 -0.43 12.68 -7.32
CA ARG A 15 0.79 12.21 -7.98
C ARG A 15 0.53 10.96 -8.83
N MET A 16 -0.63 10.30 -8.71
CA MET A 16 -0.95 9.01 -9.33
C MET A 16 -2.18 9.07 -10.26
N PRO A 17 -2.21 8.35 -11.41
CA PRO A 17 -1.14 7.57 -12.02
C PRO A 17 -0.28 8.46 -12.93
N LEU A 18 1.05 8.30 -12.89
CA LEU A 18 1.94 9.01 -13.80
C LEU A 18 1.80 8.43 -15.23
N LEU A 19 0.77 8.88 -15.95
CA LEU A 19 0.60 8.63 -17.39
C LEU A 19 1.48 9.54 -18.25
N THR A 20 2.24 10.45 -17.64
CA THR A 20 3.13 11.36 -18.35
C THR A 20 4.59 10.95 -18.12
N PRO A 21 5.38 10.69 -19.19
CA PRO A 21 6.81 10.40 -19.10
C PRO A 21 7.64 11.59 -18.58
N GLU A 22 6.99 12.74 -18.33
CA GLU A 22 7.57 13.81 -17.54
C GLU A 22 7.69 13.35 -16.09
N VAL A 23 8.90 12.91 -15.74
CA VAL A 23 9.35 12.74 -14.36
C VAL A 23 9.32 14.11 -13.69
N ILE A 24 8.14 14.53 -13.24
CA ILE A 24 8.03 15.67 -12.33
C ILE A 24 8.61 15.17 -11.01
N HIS A 25 9.86 15.54 -10.75
CA HIS A 25 10.53 15.23 -9.48
C HIS A 25 9.81 15.95 -8.34
N ARG A 26 8.82 15.29 -7.74
CA ARG A 26 8.14 15.78 -6.54
C ARG A 26 8.92 15.28 -5.33
N PRO A 27 9.37 16.15 -4.41
CA PRO A 27 10.10 15.70 -3.24
C PRO A 27 9.21 14.78 -2.39
N PRO A 28 9.81 13.76 -1.73
CA PRO A 28 9.10 12.90 -0.79
C PRO A 28 8.58 13.73 0.39
N LEU A 29 7.43 13.34 0.93
CA LEU A 29 6.76 14.03 2.03
C LEU A 29 7.10 13.44 3.41
N CYS A 30 8.20 12.70 3.56
CA CYS A 30 8.58 11.96 4.77
C CYS A 30 8.41 12.76 6.06
N ALA A 31 9.01 13.96 6.17
CA ALA A 31 8.90 14.78 7.38
C ALA A 31 7.47 15.22 7.72
N ALA A 32 6.60 15.40 6.72
CA ALA A 32 5.19 15.72 6.98
C ALA A 32 4.41 14.47 7.42
N ILE A 33 4.79 13.31 6.91
CA ILE A 33 4.17 12.01 7.25
C ILE A 33 4.59 11.57 8.66
N ASP A 34 5.85 11.75 9.05
CA ASP A 34 6.35 11.39 10.39
C ASP A 34 5.60 12.10 11.52
N GLY A 35 5.09 13.32 11.24
CA GLY A 35 4.26 14.09 12.18
C GLY A 35 2.82 13.61 12.32
N VAL A 36 2.36 12.62 11.53
CA VAL A 36 1.00 12.07 11.63
C VAL A 36 0.90 11.13 12.81
N GLU A 37 0.01 11.39 13.77
CA GLU A 37 -0.09 10.60 15.01
C GLU A 37 -0.57 9.15 14.80
N SER A 38 -1.61 8.94 13.99
CA SER A 38 -2.15 7.60 13.72
C SER A 38 -1.16 6.74 12.94
N ALA A 39 -0.77 5.60 13.52
CA ALA A 39 0.13 4.65 12.89
C ALA A 39 -0.43 4.09 11.57
N HIS A 40 -1.73 3.78 11.54
CA HIS A 40 -2.41 3.29 10.33
C HIS A 40 -2.34 4.32 9.20
N ILE A 41 -2.73 5.56 9.49
CA ILE A 41 -2.71 6.63 8.50
C ILE A 41 -1.27 6.90 8.04
N ARG A 42 -0.31 6.93 8.97
CA ARG A 42 1.11 7.12 8.67
C ARG A 42 1.63 6.03 7.72
N CYS A 43 1.36 4.75 7.99
CA CYS A 43 1.80 3.64 7.14
C CYS A 43 1.25 3.76 5.71
N ILE A 44 -0.01 4.14 5.54
CA ILE A 44 -0.61 4.31 4.21
C ILE A 44 0.05 5.47 3.46
N LEU A 45 0.29 6.59 4.14
CA LEU A 45 0.96 7.74 3.53
C LEU A 45 2.41 7.41 3.16
N GLN A 46 3.13 6.65 4.00
CA GLN A 46 4.46 6.13 3.69
C GLN A 46 4.43 5.22 2.47
N LEU A 47 3.48 4.29 2.39
CA LEU A 47 3.28 3.45 1.21
C LEU A 47 2.99 4.28 -0.05
N LEU A 48 2.11 5.29 0.02
CA LEU A 48 1.83 6.19 -1.12
C LEU A 48 3.02 7.07 -1.52
N ASN A 49 3.96 7.29 -0.59
CA ASN A 49 5.18 8.06 -0.80
C ASN A 49 6.39 7.16 -1.16
N ASP A 50 6.17 5.85 -1.35
CA ASP A 50 7.21 4.84 -1.57
C ASP A 50 8.29 4.78 -0.48
N ASP A 51 7.94 5.20 0.74
CA ASP A 51 8.77 5.14 1.93
C ASP A 51 8.56 3.80 2.67
N PHE A 52 9.08 2.72 2.08
CA PHE A 52 8.90 1.38 2.63
C PHE A 52 9.65 1.16 3.95
N GLN A 53 10.81 1.80 4.12
CA GLN A 53 11.56 1.70 5.36
C GLN A 53 10.81 2.37 6.52
N GLY A 54 10.33 3.61 6.32
CA GLY A 54 9.53 4.30 7.33
C GLY A 54 8.24 3.56 7.68
N CYS A 55 7.62 2.89 6.69
CA CYS A 55 6.47 2.02 6.91
C CYS A 55 6.80 0.84 7.84
N GLN A 56 7.91 0.12 7.58
CA GLN A 56 8.33 -0.99 8.44
C GLN A 56 8.69 -0.55 9.85
N GLU A 57 9.38 0.59 9.99
CA GLU A 57 9.72 1.17 11.29
C GLU A 57 8.45 1.52 12.07
N THR A 58 7.47 2.16 11.41
CA THR A 58 6.16 2.47 12.01
C THR A 58 5.45 1.19 12.45
N ILE A 59 5.36 0.16 11.60
CA ILE A 59 4.70 -1.10 11.98
C ILE A 59 5.41 -1.76 13.17
N SER A 60 6.73 -1.74 13.19
CA SER A 60 7.53 -2.36 14.26
C SER A 60 7.34 -1.67 15.61
N LEU A 61 7.13 -0.35 15.62
CA LEU A 61 6.86 0.38 16.87
C LEU A 61 5.47 0.06 17.45
N TYR A 62 4.52 -0.34 16.61
CA TYR A 62 3.14 -0.65 16.99
C TYR A 62 2.93 -2.16 16.95
N HIS A 63 3.70 -2.88 17.79
CA HIS A 63 3.57 -4.32 18.01
C HIS A 63 2.18 -4.65 18.58
N GLY A 64 1.31 -5.25 17.78
CA GLY A 64 0.00 -5.72 18.22
C GLY A 64 -0.66 -6.67 17.22
N ASN A 65 -1.67 -7.41 17.68
CA ASN A 65 -2.58 -8.24 16.86
C ASN A 65 -3.49 -7.41 15.94
N ASP A 66 -2.99 -6.29 15.43
CA ASP A 66 -3.73 -5.38 14.56
C ASP A 66 -3.69 -5.91 13.12
N ASN A 67 -4.82 -6.45 12.67
CA ASN A 67 -4.93 -7.03 11.34
C ASN A 67 -4.82 -6.01 10.21
N LEU A 68 -5.12 -4.73 10.47
CA LEU A 68 -4.95 -3.67 9.48
C LEU A 68 -3.45 -3.33 9.31
N LEU A 69 -2.68 -3.25 10.40
CA LEU A 69 -1.22 -3.09 10.32
C LEU A 69 -0.52 -4.32 9.73
N LYS A 70 -0.98 -5.54 10.05
CA LYS A 70 -0.50 -6.77 9.38
C LYS A 70 -0.74 -6.71 7.88
N TYR A 71 -1.92 -6.28 7.45
CA TYR A 71 -2.23 -6.11 6.03
C TYR A 71 -1.28 -5.10 5.37
N MET A 72 -1.08 -3.93 5.99
CA MET A 72 -0.13 -2.91 5.47
C MET A 72 1.30 -3.44 5.39
N LYS A 73 1.72 -4.27 6.35
CA LYS A 73 3.02 -4.96 6.31
C LYS A 73 3.15 -5.85 5.08
N ALA A 74 2.12 -6.65 4.79
CA ALA A 74 2.12 -7.53 3.62
C ALA A 74 2.21 -6.71 2.32
N VAL A 75 1.44 -5.63 2.20
CA VAL A 75 1.55 -4.70 1.07
C VAL A 75 2.95 -4.11 0.94
N CYS A 76 3.56 -3.68 2.05
CA CYS A 76 4.92 -3.13 2.08
C CYS A 76 5.94 -4.15 1.54
N LEU A 77 5.93 -5.38 2.07
CA LEU A 77 6.82 -6.46 1.66
C LEU A 77 6.68 -6.77 0.17
N ARG A 78 5.44 -6.84 -0.33
CA ARG A 78 5.18 -7.05 -1.76
C ARG A 78 5.76 -5.95 -2.63
N ARG A 79 5.65 -4.68 -2.23
CA ARG A 79 6.23 -3.54 -2.99
C ARG A 79 7.75 -3.50 -2.92
N MET A 80 8.35 -4.16 -1.93
CA MET A 80 9.79 -4.42 -1.83
C MET A 80 10.24 -5.70 -2.52
N LEU A 81 9.34 -6.40 -3.23
CA LEU A 81 9.58 -7.67 -3.91
C LEU A 81 9.85 -8.88 -2.99
N ASP A 82 9.54 -8.76 -1.69
CA ASP A 82 9.52 -9.89 -0.76
C ASP A 82 8.16 -10.60 -0.80
N PHE A 83 7.94 -11.34 -1.89
CA PHE A 83 6.67 -12.02 -2.16
C PHE A 83 6.39 -13.18 -1.20
N GLU A 84 7.43 -13.87 -0.72
CA GLU A 84 7.29 -15.00 0.19
C GLU A 84 6.75 -14.52 1.55
N ALA A 85 7.40 -13.51 2.15
CA ALA A 85 6.96 -12.97 3.43
C ALA A 85 5.59 -12.27 3.32
N SER A 86 5.33 -11.56 2.21
CA SER A 86 4.00 -10.99 1.95
C SER A 86 2.92 -12.06 1.91
N SER A 87 3.15 -13.15 1.16
CA SER A 87 2.15 -14.21 0.98
C SER A 87 1.84 -14.93 2.28
N ALA A 88 2.86 -15.21 3.10
CA ALA A 88 2.66 -15.81 4.42
C ALA A 88 1.69 -15.00 5.30
N ILE A 89 1.82 -13.67 5.31
CA ILE A 89 0.92 -12.79 6.09
C ILE A 89 -0.50 -12.78 5.49
N PHE A 90 -0.63 -12.71 4.16
CA PHE A 90 -1.95 -12.76 3.52
C PHE A 90 -2.66 -14.10 3.75
N GLU A 91 -1.95 -15.22 3.78
CA GLU A 91 -2.50 -16.52 4.15
C GLU A 91 -3.02 -16.54 5.59
N GLU A 92 -2.28 -15.96 6.54
CA GLU A 92 -2.73 -15.84 7.94
C GLU A 92 -4.01 -15.01 8.02
N LEU A 93 -4.03 -13.82 7.41
CA LEU A 93 -5.20 -12.94 7.38
C LEU A 93 -6.41 -13.62 6.70
N HIS A 94 -6.18 -14.42 5.66
CA HIS A 94 -7.23 -15.18 4.99
C HIS A 94 -7.78 -16.31 5.90
N LYS A 95 -6.90 -17.03 6.62
CA LYS A 95 -7.32 -18.04 7.62
C LYS A 95 -8.13 -17.41 8.75
N GLU A 96 -7.79 -16.19 9.15
CA GLU A 96 -8.52 -15.38 10.13
C GLU A 96 -9.83 -14.76 9.57
N LYS A 97 -10.12 -14.94 8.27
CA LYS A 97 -11.28 -14.36 7.57
C LYS A 97 -11.32 -12.83 7.69
N TYR A 98 -10.18 -12.18 7.60
CA TYR A 98 -10.11 -10.73 7.70
C TYR A 98 -10.91 -10.07 6.54
N PRO A 99 -11.99 -9.31 6.83
CA PRO A 99 -12.96 -8.90 5.80
C PRO A 99 -12.37 -8.05 4.67
N LEU A 100 -11.27 -7.36 4.95
CA LEU A 100 -10.65 -6.43 4.01
C LEU A 100 -9.98 -7.15 2.82
N ILE A 101 -9.53 -8.39 3.01
CA ILE A 101 -9.02 -9.22 1.89
C ILE A 101 -10.14 -9.45 0.88
N ASP A 102 -11.31 -9.86 1.37
CA ASP A 102 -12.45 -10.08 0.50
C ASP A 102 -12.96 -8.78 -0.07
N GLU A 103 -12.82 -7.62 0.59
CA GLU A 103 -13.23 -6.33 0.00
C GLU A 103 -12.39 -5.95 -1.23
N ILE A 104 -11.07 -6.15 -1.14
CA ILE A 104 -10.10 -5.70 -2.15
C ILE A 104 -9.91 -6.74 -3.26
N TYR A 105 -9.88 -8.03 -2.91
CA TYR A 105 -9.56 -9.13 -3.83
C TYR A 105 -10.77 -10.02 -4.15
N LYS A 106 -11.88 -9.41 -4.60
CA LYS A 106 -13.06 -10.17 -5.09
C LYS A 106 -12.82 -10.74 -6.48
N ARG A 107 -13.50 -11.86 -6.76
CA ARG A 107 -13.64 -12.39 -8.13
C ARG A 107 -14.04 -11.26 -9.10
N PRO A 108 -13.39 -11.17 -10.28
CA PRO A 108 -12.52 -12.19 -10.88
C PRO A 108 -11.04 -12.16 -10.45
N LEU A 109 -10.60 -11.15 -9.69
CA LEU A 109 -9.20 -10.92 -9.28
C LEU A 109 -9.00 -11.31 -7.81
N THR A 110 -8.73 -12.60 -7.58
CA THR A 110 -8.29 -13.09 -6.25
C THR A 110 -6.84 -12.65 -5.98
N TYR A 111 -6.43 -12.70 -4.71
CA TYR A 111 -5.06 -12.34 -4.31
C TYR A 111 -3.99 -13.13 -5.08
N ASP A 112 -4.16 -14.45 -5.20
CA ASP A 112 -3.22 -15.31 -5.95
C ASP A 112 -3.06 -14.86 -7.41
N LYS A 113 -4.18 -14.56 -8.08
CA LYS A 113 -4.16 -14.05 -9.46
C LYS A 113 -3.53 -12.67 -9.58
N PHE A 114 -3.60 -11.87 -8.53
CA PHE A 114 -2.93 -10.59 -8.48
C PHE A 114 -1.42 -10.78 -8.35
N LEU A 115 -0.96 -11.66 -7.45
CA LEU A 115 0.46 -12.00 -7.30
C LEU A 115 1.06 -12.57 -8.59
N ASP A 116 0.38 -13.52 -9.24
CA ASP A 116 0.82 -14.10 -10.51
C ASP A 116 1.10 -12.99 -11.55
N LYS A 117 0.21 -12.01 -11.64
CA LYS A 117 0.37 -10.87 -12.57
C LYS A 117 1.53 -9.94 -12.18
N VAL A 118 1.77 -9.73 -10.89
CA VAL A 118 2.90 -8.91 -10.42
C VAL A 118 4.21 -9.59 -10.81
N VAL A 119 4.33 -10.89 -10.55
CA VAL A 119 5.52 -11.67 -10.93
C VAL A 119 5.70 -11.70 -12.45
N GLU A 120 4.63 -11.90 -13.22
CA GLU A 120 4.69 -11.85 -14.68
C GLU A 120 5.20 -10.51 -15.23
N LEU A 121 4.88 -9.39 -14.57
CA LEU A 121 5.33 -8.06 -14.96
C LEU A 121 6.80 -7.76 -14.65
N GLU A 122 7.35 -8.37 -13.60
CA GLU A 122 8.78 -8.30 -13.34
C GLU A 122 9.57 -9.05 -14.43
N ILE A 123 8.98 -10.10 -14.99
CA ILE A 123 9.60 -10.92 -16.04
C ILE A 123 9.38 -10.30 -17.44
N ARG A 124 8.29 -9.53 -17.64
CA ARG A 124 7.87 -9.01 -18.95
C ARG A 124 7.78 -7.49 -18.96
N ASP A 125 8.47 -6.85 -19.89
CA ASP A 125 8.34 -5.41 -20.12
C ASP A 125 7.05 -5.07 -20.87
N ASN A 126 5.93 -5.01 -20.14
CA ASN A 126 4.59 -4.69 -20.66
C ASN A 126 3.99 -3.49 -19.92
N SER A 127 4.04 -2.32 -20.57
CA SER A 127 3.55 -1.04 -20.03
C SER A 127 2.05 -1.04 -19.71
N ALA A 128 1.22 -1.67 -20.54
CA ALA A 128 -0.23 -1.71 -20.33
C ALA A 128 -0.62 -2.57 -19.12
N MET A 129 0.09 -3.69 -18.90
CA MET A 129 -0.12 -4.52 -17.70
C MET A 129 0.38 -3.81 -16.43
N ARG A 130 1.50 -3.08 -16.50
CA ARG A 130 2.00 -2.24 -15.38
C ARG A 130 0.98 -1.20 -14.95
N TYR A 131 0.44 -0.46 -15.92
CA TYR A 131 -0.61 0.52 -15.66
C TYR A 131 -1.81 -0.08 -14.89
N ASN A 132 -2.29 -1.24 -15.33
CA ASN A 132 -3.43 -1.89 -14.69
C ASN A 132 -3.10 -2.36 -13.26
N LEU A 133 -1.89 -2.89 -13.01
CA LEU A 133 -1.50 -3.30 -11.67
C LEU A 133 -1.26 -2.11 -10.73
N GLU A 134 -0.66 -1.03 -11.21
CA GLU A 134 -0.53 0.22 -10.45
C GLU A 134 -1.90 0.78 -10.06
N ALA A 135 -2.87 0.75 -10.98
CA ALA A 135 -4.23 1.20 -10.68
C ALA A 135 -4.92 0.34 -9.59
N ILE A 136 -4.67 -0.98 -9.59
CA ILE A 136 -5.17 -1.89 -8.56
C ILE A 136 -4.49 -1.61 -7.21
N GLN A 137 -3.16 -1.53 -7.19
CA GLN A 137 -2.37 -1.23 -5.98
C GLN A 137 -2.77 0.13 -5.39
N PHE A 138 -3.02 1.12 -6.23
CA PHE A 138 -3.49 2.43 -5.79
C PHE A 138 -4.91 2.39 -5.23
N SER A 139 -5.81 1.62 -5.85
CA SER A 139 -7.17 1.42 -5.35
C SER A 139 -7.16 0.72 -3.98
N GLU A 140 -6.27 -0.26 -3.80
CA GLU A 140 -6.03 -0.92 -2.50
C GLU A 140 -5.62 0.10 -1.43
N LEU A 141 -4.64 0.97 -1.70
CA LEU A 141 -4.20 1.99 -0.75
C LEU A 141 -5.31 3.00 -0.39
N LYS A 142 -6.18 3.36 -1.34
CA LYS A 142 -7.36 4.20 -1.07
C LYS A 142 -8.38 3.52 -0.16
N ILE A 143 -8.61 2.23 -0.33
CA ILE A 143 -9.51 1.45 0.53
C ILE A 143 -8.91 1.37 1.93
N LEU A 144 -7.63 1.03 2.05
CA LEU A 144 -6.92 1.01 3.32
C LEU A 144 -7.00 2.35 4.05
N TYR A 145 -6.86 3.47 3.35
CA TYR A 145 -7.03 4.81 3.92
C TYR A 145 -8.41 5.03 4.54
N LYS A 146 -9.48 4.61 3.86
CA LYS A 146 -10.84 4.72 4.42
C LYS A 146 -11.01 3.93 5.72
N HIS A 147 -10.43 2.74 5.78
CA HIS A 147 -10.47 1.90 6.99
C HIS A 147 -9.60 2.48 8.11
N ALA A 148 -8.44 3.06 7.79
CA ALA A 148 -7.58 3.72 8.76
C ALA A 148 -8.19 5.00 9.38
N LEU A 149 -9.14 5.66 8.70
CA LEU A 149 -9.90 6.78 9.28
C LEU A 149 -10.89 6.33 10.37
N LEU A 150 -11.20 5.04 10.44
CA LEU A 150 -12.17 4.46 11.38
C LEU A 150 -11.52 3.64 12.50
N ALA A 151 -10.20 3.42 12.43
CA ALA A 151 -9.39 2.66 13.39
C ALA A 151 -8.86 3.57 14.50
#